data_AF-J6HX48-F1
#
_entry.id   AF-J6HX48-F1
#
_cell.length_a   1.000
_cell.length_b   1.000
_cell.length_c   1.000
_cell.angle_alpha   90.00
_cell.angle_beta   90.00
_cell.angle_gamma   90.00
#
_symmetry.space_group_name_H-M   'P 1'
#
loop_
_entity.id
_entity.type
_entity.pdbx_description
1 polymer ?
#
loop_
_entity_poly.entity_id
_entity_poly.type
_entity_poly.pdbx_seq_one_letter_code
_entity_poly.pdbx_strand_id
1 'polypeptide(L)' 'MEEVDVLGIPWQEAKERLEALGFLYEVEWTRPTRDFFPIDEQSPYVVRQRREGDKIKLVLAARLRKEVSCHGLQD' A
#
# COMPACT_ATOMS: atom_id res chain seq x y z
N MET A 1 18.44 -7.35 -15.60
CA MET A 1 17.52 -7.96 -14.63
C MET A 1 16.42 -6.95 -14.44
N GLU A 2 15.20 -7.26 -14.84
CA GLU A 2 14.09 -6.32 -14.78
C GLU A 2 13.82 -6.00 -13.30
N GLU A 3 14.09 -4.76 -12.90
CA GLU A 3 13.79 -4.28 -11.56
C GLU A 3 12.30 -3.97 -11.51
N VAL A 4 11.57 -4.78 -10.76
CA VAL A 4 10.14 -4.59 -10.49
C VAL A 4 10.02 -3.50 -9.44
N ASP A 5 9.84 -2.27 -9.89
CA ASP A 5 9.45 -1.19 -8.99
C ASP A 5 7.92 -1.19 -8.88
N VAL A 6 7.44 -1.62 -7.71
CA VAL A 6 6.02 -1.62 -7.37
C VAL A 6 5.76 -0.61 -6.25
N LEU A 7 6.66 0.35 -6.05
CA LEU A 7 6.52 1.38 -5.03
C LEU A 7 5.53 2.45 -5.51
N GLY A 8 4.57 2.82 -4.66
CA GLY A 8 3.58 3.86 -4.95
C GLY A 8 2.40 3.41 -5.84
N ILE A 9 2.39 2.16 -6.31
CA ILE A 9 1.26 1.60 -7.08
C ILE A 9 0.28 0.84 -6.16
N PRO A 10 -0.99 0.66 -6.57
CA PRO A 10 -1.95 -0.13 -5.83
C PRO A 10 -1.51 -1.59 -5.69
N TRP A 11 -1.81 -2.20 -4.54
CA TRP A 11 -1.46 -3.60 -4.23
C TRP A 11 -1.94 -4.57 -5.32
N GLN A 12 -3.13 -4.34 -5.87
CA GLN A 12 -3.69 -5.16 -6.94
C GLN A 12 -2.74 -5.25 -8.13
N GLU A 13 -2.24 -4.12 -8.60
CA GLU A 13 -1.34 -4.04 -9.75
C GLU A 13 0.07 -4.54 -9.40
N ALA A 14 0.55 -4.26 -8.18
CA ALA A 14 1.80 -4.83 -7.68
C ALA A 14 1.78 -6.36 -7.66
N LYS A 15 0.68 -6.96 -7.18
CA LYS A 15 0.48 -8.40 -7.14
C LYS A 15 0.55 -9.02 -8.53
N GLU A 16 -0.18 -8.43 -9.49
CA GLU A 16 -0.17 -8.92 -10.87
C GLU A 16 1.22 -8.88 -11.49
N ARG A 17 1.99 -7.82 -11.25
CA ARG A 17 3.38 -7.72 -11.72
C ARG A 17 4.27 -8.80 -11.10
N LEU A 18 4.16 -9.01 -9.79
CA LEU A 18 4.96 -10.00 -9.07
C LEU A 18 4.62 -11.43 -9.50
N GLU A 19 3.33 -11.72 -9.68
CA GLU A 19 2.85 -13.01 -10.18
C GLU A 19 3.26 -13.25 -11.63
N ALA A 20 3.17 -12.25 -12.51
CA ALA A 20 3.60 -12.36 -13.90
C ALA A 20 5.11 -12.65 -14.03
N LEU A 21 5.89 -12.24 -13.05
CA LEU A 21 7.34 -12.41 -13.01
C LEU A 21 7.79 -13.58 -12.14
N GLY A 22 6.86 -14.26 -11.46
CA GLY A 22 7.14 -15.41 -10.60
C GLY A 22 8.03 -15.10 -9.39
N PHE A 23 8.05 -13.84 -8.92
CA PHE A 23 8.85 -13.46 -7.76
C PHE A 23 8.17 -13.87 -6.45
N LEU A 24 8.96 -14.31 -5.47
CA LEU A 24 8.47 -14.51 -4.11
C LEU A 24 8.31 -13.15 -3.44
N TYR A 25 7.13 -12.88 -2.87
CA TYR A 25 6.84 -11.63 -2.20
C TYR A 25 6.21 -11.87 -0.82
N GLU A 26 6.47 -10.96 0.10
CA GLU A 26 5.92 -10.92 1.46
C GLU A 26 5.27 -9.57 1.68
N VAL A 27 4.05 -9.57 2.20
CA VAL A 27 3.21 -8.36 2.30
C VAL A 27 2.95 -8.05 3.77
N GLU A 28 3.41 -6.90 4.22
CA GLU A 28 3.20 -6.39 5.57
C GLU A 28 2.17 -5.27 5.55
N TRP A 29 1.05 -5.47 6.23
CA TRP A 29 0.00 -4.46 6.37
C TRP A 29 0.26 -3.59 7.61
N THR A 30 0.54 -2.31 7.41
CA THR A 30 0.58 -1.36 8.53
C THR A 30 -0.82 -0.84 8.79
N ARG A 31 -1.64 -1.62 9.51
CA ARG A 31 -2.93 -1.13 10.01
C ARG A 31 -2.72 -0.39 11.33
N PRO A 32 -3.17 0.86 11.46
CA PRO A 32 -3.30 1.44 12.78
C PRO A 32 -4.40 0.67 13.55
N THR A 33 -4.11 0.21 14.76
CA THR A 33 -5.03 -0.49 15.70
C THR A 33 -6.16 0.44 16.22
N ARG A 34 -6.48 1.52 15.51
CA ARG A 34 -7.46 2.52 15.92
C ARG A 34 -8.50 2.65 14.81
N ASP A 35 -9.65 2.03 15.05
CA ASP A 35 -10.92 2.10 14.31
C ASP A 35 -11.54 3.52 14.23
N PHE A 36 -10.73 4.58 14.36
CA PHE A 36 -11.21 5.96 14.50
C PHE A 36 -11.18 6.77 13.20
N PHE A 37 -10.57 6.25 12.13
CA PHE A 37 -10.64 6.85 10.82
C PHE A 37 -11.42 5.93 9.91
N PRO A 38 -12.36 6.43 9.10
CA PRO A 38 -12.94 5.66 8.00
C PRO A 38 -11.81 5.34 7.03
N ILE A 39 -11.17 4.20 7.26
CA ILE A 39 -10.16 3.66 6.37
C ILE A 39 -10.96 3.17 5.18
N ASP A 40 -10.80 3.81 4.01
CA ASP A 40 -11.30 3.24 2.77
C ASP A 40 -10.43 1.99 2.52
N GLU A 41 -10.84 0.85 3.07
CA GLU A 41 -10.19 -0.46 2.92
C GLU A 41 -10.14 -0.92 1.45
N GLN A 42 -10.77 -0.16 0.54
CA GLN A 42 -10.95 -0.53 -0.86
C GLN A 42 -9.69 -0.53 -1.71
N SER A 43 -8.58 0.13 -1.33
CA SER A 43 -7.35 0.12 -2.16
C SER A 43 -6.08 0.46 -1.37
N PRO A 44 -5.39 -0.54 -0.78
CA PRO A 44 -4.05 -0.34 -0.24
C PRO A 44 -3.03 -0.12 -1.36
N TYR A 45 -2.03 0.71 -1.10
CA TYR A 45 -0.90 0.95 -2.00
C TYR A 45 0.42 0.57 -1.32
N VAL A 46 1.39 0.21 -2.15
CA VAL A 46 2.73 -0.13 -1.69
C VAL A 46 3.45 1.17 -1.30
N VAL A 47 3.72 1.34 -0.01
CA VAL A 47 4.48 2.49 0.49
C VAL A 47 5.96 2.19 0.66
N ARG A 48 6.32 0.91 0.75
CA ARG A 48 7.69 0.50 0.92
C ARG A 48 7.95 -0.82 0.24
N GLN A 49 9.06 -0.90 -0.47
CA GLN A 49 9.57 -2.12 -1.06
C GLN A 49 10.98 -2.36 -0.52
N ARG A 50 11.25 -3.59 -0.08
CA ARG A 50 12.59 -4.07 0.27
C ARG A 50 12.83 -5.41 -0.41
N ARG A 51 13.96 -5.52 -1.09
CA ARG A 51 14.41 -6.80 -1.64
C ARG A 51 15.34 -7.48 -0.63
N GLU A 52 15.05 -8.74 -0.31
CA GLU A 52 15.81 -9.56 0.62
C GLU A 52 16.13 -10.89 -0.07
N GLY A 53 17.23 -10.90 -0.84
CA GLY A 53 17.62 -12.03 -1.69
C GLY A 53 16.58 -12.30 -2.79
N ASP A 54 16.01 -13.50 -2.77
CA ASP A 54 14.95 -13.96 -3.68
C ASP A 54 13.55 -13.46 -3.33
N LYS A 55 13.39 -12.77 -2.19
CA LYS A 55 12.09 -12.34 -1.67
C LYS A 55 11.94 -10.83 -1.76
N ILE A 56 10.72 -10.36 -2.04
CA ILE A 56 10.38 -8.93 -2.05
C ILE A 56 9.41 -8.66 -0.89
N LYS A 57 9.89 -7.94 0.13
CA LYS A 57 9.05 -7.44 1.24
C LYS A 57 8.37 -6.14 0.83
N LEU A 58 7.06 -6.12 0.90
CA LEU A 58 6.20 -5.01 0.50
C LEU A 58 5.40 -4.55 1.71
N VAL A 59 5.49 -3.27 2.03
CA VAL A 59 4.67 -2.66 3.07
C VAL A 59 3.51 -1.96 2.40
N LEU A 60 2.30 -2.36 2.76
CA LEU A 60 1.06 -1.76 2.30
C LEU A 60 0.54 -0.80 3.35
N ALA A 61 0.21 0.40 2.91
CA ALA A 61 -0.56 1.35 3.69
C ALA A 61 -1.95 1.51 3.07
N ALA A 62 -2.96 1.53 3.93
CA ALA A 62 -4.28 1.94 3.51
C ALA A 62 -4.28 3.46 3.26
N ARG A 63 -5.03 3.92 2.25
CA ARG A 63 -5.27 5.34 2.07
C ARG A 63 -6.12 5.83 3.23
N LEU A 64 -5.53 6.63 4.11
CA LEU A 64 -6.35 7.48 4.97
C LEU A 64 -7.09 8.43 4.06
N ARG A 65 -8.39 8.19 3.88
CA ARG A 65 -9.26 9.21 3.34
C ARG A 65 -9.28 10.29 4.41
N LYS A 66 -8.50 11.33 4.22
CA LYS A 66 -8.75 12.57 4.91
C LYS A 66 -10.09 13.04 4.37
N GLU A 67 -11.17 12.74 5.08
CA GLU A 67 -12.34 13.59 5.03
C GLU A 67 -11.85 14.97 5.47
N VAL A 68 -11.52 15.79 4.47
CA VAL A 68 -11.54 17.23 4.65
C VAL A 68 -13.02 17.57 4.76
N SER A 69 -13.58 17.44 5.96
CA SER A 69 -14.78 18.21 6.29
C SER A 69 -14.37 19.66 6.10
N CYS A 70 -14.75 20.24 4.96
CA CYS A 70 -14.76 21.68 4.74
C CYS A 70 -15.86 22.30 5.62
N HIS A 71 -15.70 22.17 6.93
CA HIS A 71 -16.56 22.78 7.94
C HIS A 71 -15.68 23.35 9.04
N GLY A 72 -14.77 24.25 8.65
CA GLY A 72 -13.94 25.02 9.55
C GLY A 72 -14.25 26.50 9.36
N LEU A 73 -15.21 26.97 10.16
CA LEU A 73 -15.57 28.34 10.52
C LEU A 73 -15.46 29.43 9.42
N GLN A 74 -16.62 29.94 9.02
CA GLN A 74 -16.78 31.37 8.77
C GLN A 74 -16.49 32.12 10.10
N ASP A 75 -15.61 33.12 10.04
CA ASP A 75 -15.65 34.33 10.87
C ASP A 75 -15.48 35.54 9.93
#